data_AF-A0A7S8E682-F1
#
_entry.id   AF-A0A7S8E682-F1
#
_cell.length_a   1.000
_cell.length_b   1.000
_cell.length_c   1.000
_cell.angle_alpha   90.00
_cell.angle_beta   90.00
_cell.angle_gamma   90.00
#
_symmetry.space_group_name_H-M   'P 1'
#
loop_
_entity.id
_entity.type
_entity.pdbx_description
1 polymer ?
#
loop_
_entity_poly.entity_id
_entity_poly.type
_entity_poly.pdbx_seq_one_letter_code
_entity_poly.pdbx_strand_id
1 'polypeptide(L)'
;MWEFVPDDGSTQFVVPDFEDARSDYAPYYRSGKSVERAQEDVRSNMAKLGAGVLSFMPGYFSVDGQKRYGFVIKFAWGGGQGVIRVAGLPMRIETPKKIEQVRVQSLLNVSDWLMTMVTSRVFTPDFAPFLPYMLIDGQKTVLDVIREGGVLALPSSPDVEIGE
;
A
#
# COMPACT_ATOMS: atom_id res chain seq x y z
N MET A 1 -14.87 30.22 23.92
CA MET A 1 -15.07 30.00 22.47
C MET A 1 -13.77 29.45 21.96
N TRP A 2 -13.76 28.24 21.40
CA TRP A 2 -12.55 27.60 20.88
C TRP A 2 -12.60 27.70 19.37
N GLU A 3 -11.49 28.09 18.76
CA GLU A 3 -11.32 28.17 17.32
C GLU A 3 -10.33 27.10 16.92
N PHE A 4 -10.76 26.21 16.02
CA PHE A 4 -9.89 25.21 15.42
C PHE A 4 -9.34 25.80 14.12
N VAL A 5 -8.06 26.16 14.14
CA VAL A 5 -7.32 26.52 12.94
C VAL A 5 -6.59 25.26 12.49
N PRO A 6 -6.98 24.63 11.36
CA PRO A 6 -6.25 23.47 10.85
C PRO A 6 -4.85 23.91 10.44
N ASP A 7 -3.84 23.12 10.82
CA ASP A 7 -2.49 23.27 10.26
C ASP A 7 -2.60 23.10 8.73
N ASP A 8 -2.18 24.13 7.99
CA ASP A 8 -2.06 24.11 6.53
C ASP A 8 -0.84 23.30 6.04
N GLY A 9 -0.18 22.62 6.99
CA GLY A 9 1.05 21.86 6.80
C GLY A 9 0.89 20.76 5.78
N SER A 10 1.20 21.09 4.52
CA SER A 10 1.58 20.09 3.53
C SER A 10 2.93 19.51 3.96
N THR A 11 2.91 18.57 4.90
CA THR A 11 4.11 17.85 5.31
C THR A 11 4.59 17.03 4.12
N GLN A 12 5.57 17.54 3.37
CA GLN A 12 6.25 16.75 2.35
C GLN A 12 7.01 15.62 3.06
N PHE A 13 6.50 14.40 2.92
CA PHE A 13 7.21 13.21 3.39
C PHE A 13 8.45 12.97 2.53
N VAL A 14 9.63 13.31 3.05
CA VAL A 14 10.91 12.98 2.42
C VAL A 14 11.17 11.49 2.62
N VAL A 15 11.20 10.72 1.52
CA VAL A 15 11.50 9.28 1.57
C VAL A 15 13.01 9.11 1.78
N PRO A 16 13.47 8.50 2.89
CA PRO A 16 14.89 8.31 3.13
C PRO A 16 15.46 7.21 2.25
N ASP A 17 16.77 7.29 2.00
CA ASP A 17 17.53 6.16 1.45
C ASP A 17 17.47 4.96 2.39
N PHE A 18 17.50 3.76 1.82
CA PHE A 18 17.49 2.50 2.56
C PHE A 18 18.59 2.45 3.63
N GLU A 19 19.78 2.97 3.33
CA GLU A 19 20.92 3.01 4.25
C GLU A 19 20.71 3.94 5.47
N ASP A 20 19.85 4.95 5.32
CA ASP A 20 19.56 5.96 6.34
C ASP A 20 18.27 5.68 7.10
N ALA A 21 17.41 4.80 6.57
CA ALA A 21 16.19 4.36 7.20
C ALA A 21 16.47 3.40 8.38
N ARG A 22 17.08 3.95 9.44
CA ARG A 22 17.25 3.29 10.73
C ARG A 22 15.96 3.45 11.52
N SER A 23 15.18 2.38 11.55
CA SER A 23 13.95 2.09 12.34
C SER A 23 12.78 3.08 12.36
N ASP A 24 13.00 4.39 12.21
CA ASP A 24 11.99 5.38 12.59
C ASP A 24 10.87 5.50 11.56
N TYR A 25 11.17 5.28 10.27
CA TYR A 25 10.20 5.42 9.17
C TYR A 25 10.05 4.17 8.28
N ALA A 26 10.98 3.22 8.37
CA ALA A 26 10.90 1.95 7.66
C ALA A 26 11.49 0.82 8.52
N PRO A 27 10.64 0.05 9.24
CA PRO A 27 11.10 -1.11 10.00
C PRO A 27 11.76 -2.15 9.07
N TYR A 28 12.40 -3.17 9.65
CA TYR A 28 12.97 -4.31 8.93
C TYR A 28 14.28 -4.10 8.13
N TYR A 29 14.98 -2.97 8.32
CA TYR A 29 16.32 -2.75 7.73
C TYR A 29 17.30 -3.91 8.02
N ARG A 30 17.20 -4.53 9.21
CA ARG A 30 18.04 -5.66 9.65
C ARG A 30 17.33 -7.02 9.62
N SER A 31 16.22 -7.15 8.90
CA SER A 31 15.50 -8.43 8.86
C SER A 31 16.39 -9.53 8.26
N GLY A 32 16.46 -10.67 8.95
CA GLY A 32 17.11 -11.89 8.46
C GLY A 32 16.15 -12.82 7.71
N LYS A 33 14.89 -12.40 7.47
CA LYS A 33 13.92 -13.20 6.71
C LYS A 33 14.30 -13.23 5.24
N SER A 34 14.05 -14.37 4.58
CA SER A 34 14.14 -14.46 3.13
C SER A 34 12.92 -13.83 2.44
N VAL A 35 13.05 -13.56 1.14
CA VAL A 35 11.96 -13.04 0.31
C VAL A 35 10.77 -14.01 0.33
N GLU A 36 11.02 -15.31 0.22
CA GLU A 36 9.99 -16.36 0.18
C GLU A 36 9.17 -16.33 1.46
N ARG A 37 9.84 -16.23 2.62
CA ARG A 37 9.15 -16.16 3.90
C ARG A 37 8.32 -14.88 4.05
N ALA A 38 8.84 -13.75 3.58
CA ALA A 38 8.08 -12.50 3.56
C ALA A 38 6.86 -12.57 2.62
N GLN A 39 6.98 -13.26 1.47
CA GLN A 39 5.85 -13.51 0.59
C GLN A 39 4.80 -14.42 1.23
N GLU A 40 5.21 -15.46 1.97
CA GLU A 40 4.30 -16.31 2.74
C GLU A 40 3.52 -15.53 3.79
N ASP A 41 4.18 -14.63 4.53
CA ASP A 41 3.53 -13.75 5.50
C ASP A 41 2.44 -12.89 4.81
N VAL A 42 2.77 -12.29 3.65
CA VAL A 42 1.80 -11.55 2.84
C VAL A 42 0.65 -12.43 2.36
N ARG A 43 0.92 -13.62 1.80
CA ARG A 43 -0.11 -14.57 1.35
C ARG A 43 -1.06 -14.92 2.49
N SER A 44 -0.50 -15.24 3.66
CA SER A 44 -1.27 -15.60 4.86
C SER A 44 -2.19 -14.47 5.29
N ASN A 45 -1.69 -13.23 5.32
CA ASN A 45 -2.50 -12.08 5.72
C ASN A 45 -3.56 -11.69 4.67
N MET A 46 -3.26 -11.79 3.38
CA MET A 46 -4.26 -11.60 2.32
C MET A 46 -5.37 -12.66 2.37
N ALA A 47 -5.02 -13.91 2.68
CA ALA A 47 -5.99 -15.00 2.83
C ALA A 47 -6.97 -14.76 3.99
N LYS A 48 -6.50 -14.21 5.13
CA LYS A 48 -7.38 -13.81 6.25
C LYS A 48 -8.39 -12.73 5.86
N LEU A 49 -8.05 -11.91 4.86
CA LEU A 49 -8.93 -10.89 4.28
C LEU A 49 -9.79 -11.42 3.11
N GLY A 50 -9.72 -12.72 2.81
CA GLY A 50 -10.51 -13.39 1.77
C GLY A 50 -9.95 -13.23 0.35
N ALA A 51 -8.69 -12.79 0.20
CA ALA A 51 -8.05 -12.68 -1.11
C ALA A 51 -7.09 -13.84 -1.38
N GLY A 52 -7.03 -14.27 -2.64
CA GLY A 52 -6.06 -15.23 -3.15
C GLY A 52 -4.94 -14.54 -3.91
N VAL A 53 -3.68 -14.78 -3.53
CA VAL A 53 -2.53 -14.24 -4.27
C VAL A 53 -2.27 -15.07 -5.51
N LEU A 54 -2.21 -14.42 -6.67
CA LEU A 54 -1.94 -15.07 -7.97
C LEU A 54 -0.43 -15.12 -8.27
N SER A 55 0.28 -14.01 -8.04
CA SER A 55 1.73 -13.95 -8.31
C SER A 55 2.40 -12.77 -7.61
N PHE A 56 3.67 -12.95 -7.26
CA PHE A 56 4.59 -11.85 -6.90
C PHE A 56 5.54 -11.61 -8.09
N MET A 57 5.45 -10.45 -8.72
CA MET A 57 6.33 -10.08 -9.83
C MET A 57 7.42 -9.14 -9.30
N PRO A 58 8.69 -9.59 -9.16
CA PRO A 58 9.78 -8.70 -8.75
C PRO A 58 10.11 -7.70 -9.86
N GLY A 59 10.45 -6.48 -9.47
CA GLY A 59 10.82 -5.44 -10.42
C GLY A 59 11.43 -4.22 -9.72
N TYR A 60 11.37 -3.08 -10.40
CA TYR A 60 11.67 -1.78 -9.82
C TYR A 60 10.68 -0.74 -10.35
N PHE A 61 10.45 0.30 -9.57
CA PHE A 61 9.70 1.49 -9.94
C PHE A 61 10.70 2.63 -10.14
N SER A 62 10.48 3.47 -11.15
CA SER A 62 11.21 4.74 -11.28
C SER A 62 10.37 5.84 -10.66
N VAL A 63 10.83 6.39 -9.54
CA VAL A 63 10.15 7.46 -8.79
C VAL A 63 11.16 8.57 -8.58
N ASP A 64 10.86 9.78 -9.07
CA ASP A 64 11.72 10.97 -8.97
C ASP A 64 13.17 10.72 -9.46
N GLY A 65 13.30 9.94 -10.55
CA GLY A 65 14.59 9.59 -11.14
C GLY A 65 15.38 8.51 -10.39
N GLN A 66 14.85 7.99 -9.27
CA GLN A 66 15.48 6.93 -8.49
C GLN A 66 14.79 5.58 -8.72
N LYS A 67 15.59 4.50 -8.72
CA LYS A 67 15.05 3.12 -8.78
C LYS A 67 14.67 2.66 -7.38
N ARG A 68 13.43 2.18 -7.25
CA ARG A 68 12.88 1.61 -6.03
C ARG A 68 12.48 0.16 -6.27
N TYR A 69 13.29 -0.76 -5.79
CA TYR A 69 13.09 -2.19 -6.00
C TYR A 69 11.94 -2.72 -5.14
N GLY A 70 11.14 -3.64 -5.68
CA GLY A 70 9.99 -4.15 -4.97
C GLY A 70 9.21 -5.17 -5.78
N PHE A 71 7.89 -5.18 -5.59
CA PHE A 71 6.98 -6.16 -6.19
C PHE A 71 5.70 -5.55 -6.72
N VAL A 72 5.16 -6.20 -7.74
CA VAL A 72 3.74 -6.10 -8.10
C VAL A 72 3.07 -7.40 -7.66
N ILE A 73 2.11 -7.30 -6.75
CA ILE A 73 1.37 -8.44 -6.21
C ILE A 73 0.02 -8.50 -6.94
N LYS A 74 -0.16 -9.52 -7.78
CA LYS A 74 -1.46 -9.80 -8.42
C LYS A 74 -2.29 -10.68 -7.50
N PHE A 75 -3.56 -10.36 -7.34
CA PHE A 75 -4.47 -11.12 -6.47
C PHE A 75 -5.89 -11.18 -7.05
N ALA A 76 -6.71 -12.07 -6.49
CA ALA A 76 -8.15 -12.16 -6.75
C ALA A 76 -8.92 -11.94 -5.45
N TRP A 77 -10.02 -11.18 -5.51
CA TRP A 77 -10.90 -10.89 -4.39
C TRP A 77 -12.29 -10.49 -4.90
N GLY A 78 -13.36 -10.94 -4.25
CA GLY A 78 -14.73 -10.56 -4.60
C GLY A 78 -15.13 -10.83 -6.05
N GLY A 79 -14.57 -11.88 -6.68
CA GLY A 79 -14.83 -12.22 -8.09
C GLY A 79 -14.03 -11.41 -9.12
N GLY A 80 -13.25 -10.41 -8.70
CA GLY A 80 -12.38 -9.61 -9.57
C GLY A 80 -10.89 -9.87 -9.35
N GLN A 81 -10.07 -9.25 -10.20
CA GLN A 81 -8.62 -9.20 -10.04
C GLN A 81 -8.17 -7.84 -9.51
N GLY A 82 -7.07 -7.84 -8.76
CA GLY A 82 -6.47 -6.62 -8.23
C GLY A 82 -4.94 -6.67 -8.26
N VAL A 83 -4.34 -5.50 -8.07
CA VAL A 83 -2.89 -5.31 -8.07
C VAL A 83 -2.47 -4.39 -6.93
N ILE A 84 -1.55 -4.87 -6.09
CA ILE A 84 -0.85 -4.06 -5.09
C ILE A 84 0.57 -3.79 -5.62
N ARG A 85 0.89 -2.52 -5.82
CA ARG A 85 2.22 -2.07 -6.26
C ARG A 85 3.03 -1.65 -5.03
N VAL A 86 4.15 -2.31 -4.80
CA VAL A 86 4.93 -2.17 -3.57
C VAL A 86 6.35 -1.74 -3.95
N ALA A 87 6.65 -0.46 -3.75
CA ALA A 87 8.00 0.08 -3.94
C ALA A 87 8.77 0.04 -2.61
N GLY A 88 9.95 -0.58 -2.60
CA GLY A 88 10.87 -0.47 -1.48
C GLY A 88 11.51 0.92 -1.40
N LEU A 89 12.41 1.13 -0.45
CA LEU A 89 13.16 2.38 -0.34
C LEU A 89 14.18 2.54 -1.48
N PRO A 90 14.52 3.79 -1.87
CA PRO A 90 15.65 4.03 -2.77
C PRO A 90 16.96 3.60 -2.12
N MET A 91 18.00 3.37 -2.92
CA MET A 91 19.34 3.01 -2.44
C MET A 91 20.37 3.92 -3.08
N ARG A 92 21.39 4.32 -2.32
CA ARG A 92 22.53 5.07 -2.89
C ARG A 92 23.39 4.20 -3.78
N ILE A 93 23.60 2.96 -3.37
CA ILE A 93 24.47 2.01 -4.07
C ILE A 93 23.71 0.69 -4.22
N GLU A 94 23.43 0.34 -5.47
CA GLU A 94 22.78 -0.91 -5.82
C GLU A 94 23.75 -2.08 -5.70
N THR A 95 23.43 -3.03 -4.81
CA THR A 95 24.09 -4.33 -4.76
C THR A 95 23.03 -5.44 -4.71
N PRO A 96 23.31 -6.66 -5.20
CA PRO A 96 22.34 -7.74 -5.16
C PRO A 96 21.77 -7.99 -3.75
N LYS A 97 22.65 -7.96 -2.74
CA LYS A 97 22.28 -8.11 -1.33
C LYS A 97 21.36 -6.99 -0.84
N LYS A 98 21.65 -5.73 -1.16
CA LYS A 98 20.80 -4.60 -0.75
C LYS A 98 19.45 -4.62 -1.45
N ILE A 99 19.42 -4.95 -2.75
CA ILE A 99 18.18 -5.11 -3.51
C ILE A 99 17.28 -6.16 -2.85
N GLU A 100 17.85 -7.30 -2.44
CA GLU A 100 17.14 -8.34 -1.72
C GLU A 100 16.61 -7.84 -0.37
N GLN A 101 17.43 -7.14 0.42
CA GLN A 101 17.02 -6.58 1.71
C GLN A 101 15.89 -5.56 1.58
N VAL A 102 15.97 -4.66 0.59
CA VAL A 102 14.90 -3.69 0.28
C VAL A 102 13.60 -4.41 -0.12
N ARG A 103 13.70 -5.47 -0.91
CA ARG A 103 12.55 -6.30 -1.30
C ARG A 103 11.90 -6.98 -0.10
N VAL A 104 12.69 -7.61 0.77
CA VAL A 104 12.21 -8.21 2.03
C VAL A 104 11.53 -7.15 2.89
N GLN A 105 12.20 -6.01 3.11
CA GLN A 105 11.64 -4.90 3.88
C GLN A 105 10.30 -4.45 3.32
N SER A 106 10.20 -4.28 2.00
CA SER A 106 8.97 -3.84 1.34
C SER A 106 7.80 -4.82 1.55
N LEU A 107 8.06 -6.13 1.49
CA LEU A 107 7.05 -7.16 1.71
C LEU A 107 6.62 -7.23 3.19
N LEU A 108 7.55 -7.06 4.13
CA LEU A 108 7.23 -7.08 5.56
C LEU A 108 6.38 -5.86 5.97
N ASN A 109 6.66 -4.68 5.42
CA ASN A 109 5.80 -3.52 5.62
C ASN A 109 4.38 -3.75 5.07
N VAL A 110 4.25 -4.40 3.90
CA VAL A 110 2.94 -4.80 3.37
C VAL A 110 2.26 -5.82 4.27
N SER A 111 3.01 -6.77 4.81
CA SER A 111 2.47 -7.75 5.76
C SER A 111 1.88 -7.07 7.00
N ASP A 112 2.58 -6.12 7.60
CA ASP A 112 2.10 -5.37 8.76
C ASP A 112 0.84 -4.58 8.44
N TRP A 113 0.85 -3.87 7.31
CA TRP A 113 -0.31 -3.12 6.84
C TRP A 113 -1.54 -4.03 6.64
N LEU A 114 -1.35 -5.22 6.05
CA LEU A 114 -2.42 -6.22 5.92
C LEU A 114 -2.89 -6.74 7.29
N MET A 115 -2.00 -6.89 8.26
CA MET A 115 -2.40 -7.25 9.63
C MET A 115 -3.28 -6.16 10.25
N THR A 116 -2.93 -4.88 10.06
CA THR A 116 -3.79 -3.77 10.50
C THR A 116 -5.16 -3.84 9.84
N MET A 117 -5.23 -4.14 8.54
CA MET A 117 -6.50 -4.32 7.83
C MET A 117 -7.32 -5.51 8.37
N VAL A 118 -6.67 -6.61 8.76
CA VAL A 118 -7.36 -7.74 9.41
C VAL A 118 -8.03 -7.29 10.70
N THR A 119 -7.33 -6.48 11.50
CA THR A 119 -7.90 -5.87 12.70
C THR A 119 -9.06 -4.93 12.34
N SER A 120 -8.89 -4.06 11.34
CA SER A 120 -9.95 -3.12 10.90
C SER A 120 -11.24 -3.84 10.48
N ARG A 121 -11.14 -5.01 9.83
CA ARG A 121 -12.30 -5.83 9.46
C ARG A 121 -13.15 -6.27 10.66
N VAL A 122 -12.53 -6.46 11.82
CA VAL A 122 -13.25 -6.84 13.05
C VAL A 122 -14.06 -5.67 13.60
N PHE A 123 -13.55 -4.45 13.48
CA PHE A 123 -14.13 -3.27 14.12
C PHE A 123 -14.94 -2.37 13.19
N THR A 124 -14.91 -2.63 11.88
CA THR A 124 -15.58 -1.79 10.87
C THR A 124 -16.51 -2.66 10.03
N PRO A 125 -17.85 -2.55 10.21
CA PRO A 125 -18.82 -3.17 9.32
C PRO A 125 -18.59 -2.74 7.87
N ASP A 126 -18.85 -3.63 6.92
CA ASP A 126 -18.68 -3.41 5.47
C ASP A 126 -17.26 -3.03 5.01
N PHE A 127 -16.24 -3.31 5.83
CA PHE A 127 -14.86 -3.04 5.48
C PHE A 127 -14.41 -3.82 4.23
N ALA A 128 -14.03 -3.06 3.19
CA ALA A 128 -13.57 -3.58 1.90
C ALA A 128 -12.07 -3.29 1.70
N PRO A 129 -11.14 -4.11 2.26
CA PRO A 129 -9.71 -3.80 2.33
C PRO A 129 -9.05 -3.66 0.95
N PHE A 130 -9.56 -4.42 -0.03
CA PHE A 130 -8.92 -4.52 -1.34
C PHE A 130 -9.57 -3.65 -2.42
N LEU A 131 -10.71 -3.03 -2.14
CA LEU A 131 -11.41 -2.18 -3.10
C LEU A 131 -10.49 -1.15 -3.79
N PRO A 132 -9.59 -0.43 -3.07
CA PRO A 132 -8.68 0.54 -3.69
C PRO A 132 -7.70 -0.08 -4.71
N TYR A 133 -7.43 -1.39 -4.61
CA TYR A 133 -6.45 -2.13 -5.40
C TYR A 133 -7.09 -3.00 -6.49
N MET A 134 -8.42 -3.06 -6.56
CA MET A 134 -9.12 -3.80 -7.61
C MET A 134 -8.91 -3.12 -8.96
N LEU A 135 -8.73 -3.93 -10.01
CA LEU A 135 -8.59 -3.46 -11.38
C LEU A 135 -9.97 -3.15 -11.98
N ILE A 136 -10.09 -1.99 -12.61
CA ILE A 136 -11.17 -1.62 -13.52
C ILE A 136 -10.67 -1.91 -14.94
N ASP A 137 -11.46 -2.69 -15.68
CA ASP A 137 -11.17 -3.13 -17.06
C ASP A 137 -9.78 -3.78 -17.24
N GLY A 138 -9.24 -4.37 -16.18
CA GLY A 138 -7.95 -5.06 -16.17
C GLY A 138 -6.72 -4.16 -16.30
N GLN A 139 -6.87 -2.83 -16.32
CA GLN A 139 -5.76 -1.90 -16.57
C GLN A 139 -5.39 -1.02 -15.37
N LYS A 140 -6.37 -0.34 -14.78
CA LYS A 140 -6.16 0.68 -13.74
C LYS A 140 -6.77 0.24 -12.44
N THR A 141 -6.12 0.52 -11.31
CA THR A 141 -6.78 0.30 -10.03
C THR A 141 -7.83 1.37 -9.78
N VAL A 142 -8.77 1.11 -8.86
CA VAL A 142 -9.72 2.13 -8.38
C VAL A 142 -8.98 3.40 -7.94
N LEU A 143 -7.84 3.27 -7.24
CA LEU A 143 -7.01 4.41 -6.86
C LEU A 143 -6.40 5.16 -8.05
N ASP A 144 -5.97 4.45 -9.10
CA ASP A 144 -5.42 5.07 -10.31
C ASP A 144 -6.51 5.94 -10.97
N VAL A 145 -7.74 5.43 -11.07
CA VAL A 145 -8.89 6.16 -11.64
C VAL A 145 -9.24 7.40 -10.79
N ILE A 146 -9.28 7.26 -9.46
CA ILE A 146 -9.56 8.39 -8.56
C ILE A 146 -8.48 9.48 -8.68
N ARG A 147 -7.22 9.10 -8.80
CA ARG A 147 -6.09 10.03 -8.93
C ARG A 147 -6.14 10.81 -10.25
N GLU A 148 -6.43 10.13 -11.35
CA GLU A 148 -6.51 10.74 -12.68
C GLU A 148 -7.78 11.58 -12.88
N GLY A 149 -8.90 11.15 -12.29
CA GLY A 149 -10.21 11.80 -12.44
C GLY A 149 -10.40 13.07 -11.61
N GLY A 150 -9.51 13.34 -10.64
CA GLY A 150 -9.54 14.53 -9.81
C GLY A 150 -10.79 14.61 -8.92
N VAL A 151 -10.70 14.04 -7.71
CA VAL A 151 -11.77 14.01 -6.69
C VAL A 151 -13.05 13.35 -7.20
N LEU A 152 -13.39 12.16 -6.66
CA LEU A 152 -14.76 11.67 -6.73
C LEU A 152 -15.66 12.80 -6.22
N ALA A 153 -16.49 13.37 -7.10
CA ALA A 153 -17.56 14.25 -6.65
C ALA A 153 -18.30 13.47 -5.56
N LEU A 154 -18.15 13.91 -4.30
CA LEU A 154 -18.97 13.38 -3.23
C LEU A 154 -20.41 13.56 -3.70
N PRO A 155 -21.28 12.56 -3.52
CA PRO A 155 -22.69 12.75 -3.85
C PRO A 155 -23.12 14.04 -3.15
N SER A 156 -23.54 15.03 -3.94
CA SER A 156 -24.16 16.24 -3.42
C SER A 156 -25.25 15.75 -2.49
N SER A 157 -25.14 16.09 -1.21
CA SER A 157 -26.11 15.68 -0.20
C SER A 157 -27.52 15.83 -0.79
N PRO A 158 -28.39 14.82 -0.71
CA PRO A 158 -29.80 15.08 -0.98
C PRO A 158 -30.18 16.24 -0.07
N ASP A 159 -30.78 17.28 -0.65
CA ASP A 159 -31.32 18.40 0.11
C ASP A 159 -32.12 17.79 1.27
N VAL A 160 -31.60 17.97 2.49
CA VAL A 160 -32.34 17.58 3.68
C VAL A 160 -33.46 18.59 3.72
N GLU A 161 -34.62 18.20 3.19
CA GLU A 161 -35.86 18.92 3.45
C GLU A 161 -36.07 18.89 4.96
N ILE A 162 -35.70 19.98 5.61
CA ILE A 162 -36.08 20.26 6.99
C ILE A 162 -37.58 20.54 6.89
N GLY A 163 -38.40 19.51 7.11
CA GLY A 163 -39.84 19.66 7.24
C GLY A 163 -40.15 20.63 8.38
N GLU A 164 -41.01 21.62 8.08
CA GLU A 164 -41.59 22.57 9.03
C GLU A 164 -42.47 21.88 10.09
#